data_AF-A0A7S0UCY7-F1
#
_entry.id   AF-A0A7S0UCY7-F1
#
_cell.length_a   1.000
_cell.length_b   1.000
_cell.length_c   1.000
_cell.angle_alpha   90.00
_cell.angle_beta   90.00
_cell.angle_gamma   90.00
#
_symmetry.space_group_name_H-M   'P 1'
#
loop_
_entity.id
_entity.type
_entity.pdbx_description
1 polymer ?
#
loop_
_entity_poly.entity_id
_entity_poly.type
_entity_poly.pdbx_seq_one_letter_code
_entity_poly.pdbx_strand_id
1 'polypeptide(L)'
;MILLRPGVYETIVSFQTGGVTVAGDGSSEDCVIRVGSGGPTKGFPPCAVVCRALECRLVNVTVDYVGLEAGSSAVLVQSGSLSVLNCDIRNGIGDGISVRAGMDATVVGCRIHDCGGCG
;
A
#
# COMPACT_ATOMS: atom_id res chain seq x y z
N MET A 1 -9.90 0.48 14.13
CA MET A 1 -9.93 1.44 13.00
C MET A 1 -8.92 2.53 13.27
N ILE A 2 -8.06 2.83 12.32
CA ILE A 2 -7.03 3.86 12.38
C ILE A 2 -7.43 4.92 11.35
N LEU A 3 -7.59 6.15 11.80
CA LEU A 3 -7.95 7.27 10.94
C LEU A 3 -6.71 8.15 10.74
N LEU A 4 -6.25 8.28 9.50
CA LEU A 4 -5.14 9.15 9.14
C LEU A 4 -5.69 10.55 8.88
N ARG A 5 -5.05 11.57 9.46
CA ARG A 5 -5.41 12.96 9.17
C ARG A 5 -4.83 13.39 7.81
N PRO A 6 -5.35 14.45 7.19
CA PRO A 6 -4.71 15.08 6.04
C PRO A 6 -3.24 15.38 6.33
N GLY A 7 -2.35 14.87 5.50
CA GLY A 7 -0.91 14.99 5.66
C GLY A 7 -0.13 13.96 4.85
N VAL A 8 1.17 14.24 4.71
CA VAL A 8 2.14 13.32 4.10
C VAL A 8 2.80 12.49 5.20
N TYR A 9 2.66 11.18 5.12
CA TYR A 9 3.21 10.20 6.03
C TYR A 9 4.37 9.48 5.36
N GLU A 10 5.59 9.79 5.80
CA GLU A 10 6.81 9.16 5.29
C GLU A 10 7.12 7.85 6.04
N THR A 11 6.17 6.91 6.05
CA THR A 11 6.28 5.65 6.79
C THR A 11 5.70 4.49 6.03
N ILE A 12 6.22 3.30 6.32
CA ILE A 12 5.68 2.03 5.83
C ILE A 12 4.50 1.61 6.70
N VAL A 13 3.44 1.11 6.07
CA VAL A 13 2.27 0.55 6.77
C VAL A 13 2.33 -0.97 6.69
N SER A 14 2.51 -1.63 7.83
CA SER A 14 2.54 -3.09 7.91
C SER A 14 1.38 -3.59 8.75
N PHE A 15 0.43 -4.29 8.13
CA PHE A 15 -0.64 -4.98 8.83
C PHE A 15 -0.14 -6.32 9.38
N GLN A 16 0.09 -6.38 10.69
CA GLN A 16 0.44 -7.63 11.40
C GLN A 16 -0.76 -8.26 12.12
N THR A 17 -1.80 -7.46 12.39
CA THR A 17 -3.01 -7.89 13.11
C THR A 17 -4.22 -7.78 12.19
N GLY A 18 -5.11 -8.76 12.28
CA GLY A 18 -6.33 -8.81 11.46
C GLY A 18 -7.41 -7.83 11.91
N GLY A 19 -8.37 -7.56 11.02
CA GLY A 19 -9.49 -6.67 11.30
C GLY A 19 -9.11 -5.19 11.41
N VAL A 20 -7.95 -4.81 10.89
CA VAL A 20 -7.47 -3.42 10.91
C VAL A 20 -7.95 -2.69 9.66
N THR A 21 -8.67 -1.60 9.88
CA THR A 21 -9.04 -0.64 8.83
C THR A 21 -8.20 0.62 9.01
N VAL A 22 -7.48 1.01 7.97
CA VAL A 22 -6.77 2.29 7.85
C VAL A 22 -7.54 3.12 6.83
N ALA A 23 -8.06 4.26 7.28
CA ALA A 23 -8.84 5.17 6.45
C ALA A 23 -8.28 6.59 6.51
N GLY A 24 -8.21 7.28 5.37
CA GLY A 24 -7.91 8.71 5.32
C GLY A 24 -9.14 9.55 5.68
N ASP A 25 -8.94 10.53 6.56
CA ASP A 25 -9.93 11.56 6.94
C ASP A 25 -9.85 12.72 5.95
N GLY A 26 -10.61 12.67 4.86
CA GLY A 26 -10.57 13.72 3.84
C GLY A 26 -10.78 13.19 2.42
N SER A 27 -10.15 13.80 1.43
CA SER A 27 -10.02 13.21 0.09
C SER A 27 -8.80 12.30 0.03
N SER A 28 -8.77 11.35 -0.92
CA SER A 28 -7.64 10.43 -1.09
C SER A 28 -6.31 11.17 -1.27
N GLU A 29 -6.35 12.35 -1.90
CA GLU A 29 -5.20 13.23 -2.18
C GLU A 29 -4.62 13.90 -0.92
N ASP A 30 -5.43 14.02 0.14
CA ASP A 30 -5.02 14.67 1.39
C ASP A 30 -4.20 13.73 2.27
N CYS A 31 -4.46 12.41 2.21
CA CYS A 31 -3.82 11.41 3.04
C CYS A 31 -2.82 10.60 2.21
N VAL A 32 -1.57 11.08 2.16
CA VAL A 32 -0.53 10.48 1.32
C VAL A 32 0.44 9.68 2.19
N ILE A 33 0.48 8.37 1.98
CA ILE A 33 1.52 7.49 2.51
C ILE A 33 2.64 7.43 1.47
N ARG A 34 3.74 8.12 1.74
CA ARG A 34 4.90 8.17 0.84
C ARG A 34 6.02 7.33 1.39
N VAL A 35 6.59 6.43 0.60
CA VAL A 35 7.75 5.63 0.99
C VAL A 35 8.83 5.78 -0.06
N GLY A 36 9.99 6.29 0.35
CA GLY A 36 11.16 6.48 -0.51
C GLY A 36 12.16 5.32 -0.48
N SER A 37 13.34 5.56 -1.04
CA SER A 37 14.46 4.59 -1.18
C SER A 37 15.13 4.14 0.14
N GLY A 38 14.44 4.24 1.27
CA GLY A 38 14.88 3.82 2.61
C GLY A 38 14.03 2.67 3.18
N GLY A 39 13.38 1.89 2.31
CA GLY A 39 12.58 0.71 2.69
C GLY A 39 13.41 -0.37 3.42
N PRO A 40 12.76 -1.36 4.05
CA PRO A 40 13.38 -2.21 5.07
C PRO A 40 14.60 -2.95 4.51
N THR A 41 15.77 -2.53 4.97
CA THR A 41 17.06 -3.15 4.70
C THR A 41 17.07 -4.58 5.23
N LYS A 42 17.30 -5.53 4.31
CA LYS A 42 17.47 -6.99 4.49
C LYS A 42 16.19 -7.80 4.75
N GLY A 43 15.83 -8.61 3.74
CA GLY A 43 14.94 -9.78 3.88
C GLY A 43 13.48 -9.55 3.51
N PHE A 44 13.07 -8.31 3.24
CA PHE A 44 11.74 -7.99 2.74
C PHE A 44 11.82 -7.22 1.42
N PRO A 45 10.88 -7.50 0.48
CA PRO A 45 10.76 -6.69 -0.72
C PRO A 45 10.41 -5.24 -0.33
N PRO A 46 10.97 -4.25 -1.01
CA PRO A 46 10.82 -2.86 -0.63
C PRO A 46 9.43 -2.36 -1.06
N CYS A 47 8.55 -2.15 -0.07
CA CYS A 47 7.12 -1.86 -0.29
C CYS A 47 6.60 -0.75 0.64
N ALA A 48 5.59 0.00 0.20
CA ALA A 48 4.94 1.02 1.05
C ALA A 48 3.92 0.41 2.02
N VAL A 49 3.11 -0.52 1.54
CA VAL A 49 2.08 -1.19 2.33
C VAL A 49 2.29 -2.69 2.27
N VAL A 50 2.34 -3.35 3.42
CA VAL A 50 2.44 -4.82 3.50
C VAL A 50 1.31 -5.39 4.34
N CYS A 51 0.53 -6.28 3.75
CA CYS A 51 -0.49 -7.04 4.44
C CYS A 51 0.01 -8.43 4.82
N ARG A 52 -0.06 -8.76 6.12
CA ARG A 52 0.24 -10.10 6.67
C ARG A 52 -0.91 -10.65 7.51
N ALA A 53 -2.08 -10.03 7.41
CA ALA A 53 -3.21 -10.32 8.27
C ALA A 53 -4.52 -10.42 7.48
N LEU A 54 -5.55 -10.95 8.13
CA LEU A 54 -6.87 -11.18 7.53
C LEU A 54 -7.78 -9.97 7.77
N GLU A 55 -8.67 -9.70 6.82
CA GLU A 55 -9.69 -8.64 6.92
C GLU A 55 -9.09 -7.23 7.07
N CYS A 56 -7.94 -6.98 6.44
CA CYS A 56 -7.34 -5.66 6.43
C CYS A 56 -8.01 -4.78 5.37
N ARG A 57 -8.26 -3.51 5.71
CA ARG A 57 -8.87 -2.55 4.80
C ARG A 57 -8.05 -1.27 4.73
N LEU A 58 -7.76 -0.84 3.52
CA LEU A 58 -7.12 0.42 3.20
C LEU A 58 -8.16 1.25 2.41
N VAL A 59 -8.53 2.41 2.93
CA VAL A 59 -9.63 3.20 2.36
C VAL A 59 -9.22 4.66 2.22
N ASN A 60 -9.47 5.26 1.05
CA ASN A 60 -9.37 6.71 0.85
C ASN A 60 -7.98 7.27 1.23
N VAL A 61 -6.93 6.62 0.74
CA VAL A 61 -5.54 7.06 0.95
C VAL A 61 -4.77 6.96 -0.36
N THR A 62 -3.79 7.83 -0.52
CA THR A 62 -2.81 7.73 -1.60
C THR A 62 -1.58 6.98 -1.11
N VAL A 63 -1.18 5.95 -1.84
CA VAL A 63 0.07 5.21 -1.61
C VAL A 63 1.05 5.59 -2.71
N ASP A 64 2.12 6.25 -2.31
CA ASP A 64 3.17 6.73 -3.20
C ASP A 64 4.50 6.06 -2.88
N TYR A 65 4.89 5.11 -3.72
CA TYR A 65 6.19 4.46 -3.60
C TYR A 65 7.18 5.08 -4.59
N VAL A 66 8.23 5.71 -4.05
CA VAL A 66 9.27 6.43 -4.81
C VAL A 66 10.65 5.78 -4.62
N GLY A 67 10.67 4.48 -4.33
CA GLY A 67 11.92 3.74 -4.21
C GLY A 67 12.58 3.48 -5.57
N LEU A 68 13.91 3.45 -5.58
CA LEU A 68 14.72 3.19 -6.78
C LEU A 68 15.04 1.70 -7.00
N GLU A 69 14.46 0.82 -6.19
CA GLU A 69 14.79 -0.61 -6.19
C GLU A 69 13.89 -1.40 -7.16
N ALA A 70 14.55 -2.21 -8.00
CA ALA A 70 13.87 -3.14 -8.91
C ALA A 70 13.18 -4.26 -8.11
N GLY A 71 11.92 -4.56 -8.45
CA GLY A 71 11.09 -5.51 -7.69
C GLY A 71 10.43 -4.93 -6.43
N SER A 72 10.33 -3.61 -6.36
CA SER A 72 9.48 -2.94 -5.37
C SER A 72 8.00 -3.09 -5.71
N SER A 73 7.14 -3.04 -4.69
CA SER A 73 5.69 -3.00 -4.90
C SER A 73 5.06 -1.94 -4.00
N ALA A 74 4.16 -1.10 -4.49
CA ALA A 74 3.53 -0.10 -3.62
C ALA A 74 2.67 -0.81 -2.56
N VAL A 75 1.89 -1.81 -2.97
CA VAL A 75 1.09 -2.64 -2.07
C VAL A 75 1.48 -4.10 -2.25
N LEU A 76 1.86 -4.76 -1.16
CA LEU A 76 2.17 -6.19 -1.14
C LEU A 76 1.23 -6.93 -0.20
N VAL A 77 0.49 -7.90 -0.73
CA VAL A 77 -0.29 -8.85 0.06
C VAL A 77 0.53 -10.11 0.24
N GLN A 78 1.20 -10.24 1.38
CA GLN A 78 2.08 -11.37 1.68
C GLN A 78 1.32 -12.52 2.35
N SER A 79 0.35 -12.22 3.20
CA SER A 79 -0.52 -13.20 3.86
C SER A 79 -1.88 -12.58 4.19
N GLY A 80 -2.94 -13.38 4.13
CA GLY A 80 -4.29 -12.99 4.51
C GLY A 80 -5.08 -12.31 3.40
N SER A 81 -5.91 -11.33 3.77
CA SER A 81 -6.79 -10.63 2.84
C SER A 81 -6.74 -9.12 3.00
N LEU A 82 -6.61 -8.41 1.88
CA LEU A 82 -6.53 -6.96 1.85
C LEU A 82 -7.62 -6.39 0.93
N SER A 83 -8.45 -5.50 1.47
CA SER A 83 -9.35 -4.68 0.66
C SER A 83 -8.77 -3.29 0.51
N VAL A 84 -8.53 -2.87 -0.73
CA VAL A 84 -8.10 -1.53 -1.09
C VAL A 84 -9.29 -0.84 -1.76
N LEU A 85 -9.80 0.22 -1.15
CA LEU A 85 -11.01 0.90 -1.60
C LEU A 85 -10.78 2.40 -1.78
N ASN A 86 -11.11 2.94 -2.96
CA ASN A 86 -10.98 4.37 -3.27
C ASN A 86 -9.58 4.93 -2.96
N CYS A 87 -8.54 4.15 -3.26
CA CYS A 87 -7.16 4.57 -3.04
C CYS A 87 -6.49 4.97 -4.35
N ASP A 88 -5.49 5.84 -4.26
CA ASP A 88 -4.64 6.17 -5.38
C ASP A 88 -3.25 5.54 -5.17
N ILE A 89 -2.79 4.70 -6.09
CA ILE A 89 -1.57 3.92 -5.95
C ILE A 89 -0.64 4.27 -7.10
N ARG A 90 0.60 4.63 -6.74
CA ARG A 90 1.66 4.91 -7.71
C ARG A 90 2.99 4.32 -7.28
N ASN A 91 3.74 3.82 -8.26
CA ASN A 91 5.06 3.23 -8.04
C ASN A 91 6.01 3.53 -9.21
N GLY A 92 6.93 4.49 -9.06
CA GLY A 92 7.74 4.96 -10.19
C GLY A 92 8.54 3.89 -10.95
N ILE A 93 8.90 2.76 -10.32
CA ILE A 93 9.78 1.73 -10.92
C ILE A 93 9.22 0.31 -10.81
N GLY A 94 8.50 -0.01 -9.73
CA GLY A 94 8.02 -1.36 -9.45
C GLY A 94 6.52 -1.56 -9.68
N ASP A 95 5.98 -2.61 -9.09
CA ASP A 95 4.57 -2.98 -9.22
C ASP A 95 3.66 -2.05 -8.38
N GLY A 96 2.45 -1.77 -8.85
CA GLY A 96 1.40 -1.11 -8.08
C GLY A 96 0.91 -2.02 -6.96
N ILE A 97 0.24 -3.11 -7.33
CA ILE A 97 -0.27 -4.10 -6.36
C ILE A 97 0.27 -5.50 -6.68
N SER A 98 0.98 -6.09 -5.72
CA SER A 98 1.47 -7.46 -5.81
C SER A 98 0.78 -8.35 -4.77
N VAL A 99 0.12 -9.40 -5.24
CA VAL A 99 -0.61 -10.36 -4.39
C VAL A 99 0.09 -11.70 -4.47
N ARG A 100 0.47 -12.27 -3.33
CA ARG A 100 1.09 -13.60 -3.31
C ARG A 100 0.08 -14.68 -3.66
N ALA A 101 0.57 -15.78 -4.24
CA ALA A 101 -0.25 -16.94 -4.59
C ALA A 101 -1.05 -17.47 -3.38
N GLY A 102 -2.35 -17.69 -3.59
CA GLY A 102 -3.27 -18.17 -2.55
C GLY A 102 -3.77 -17.10 -1.58
N MET A 103 -3.49 -15.82 -1.83
CA MET A 103 -4.01 -14.69 -1.06
C MET A 103 -5.13 -13.97 -1.80
N ASP A 104 -6.00 -13.32 -1.04
CA ASP A 104 -7.14 -12.57 -1.57
C ASP A 104 -6.90 -11.06 -1.47
N ALA A 105 -7.08 -10.36 -2.58
CA ALA A 105 -7.11 -8.91 -2.59
C ALA A 105 -8.39 -8.43 -3.27
N THR A 106 -9.06 -7.47 -2.66
CA THR A 106 -10.21 -6.79 -3.24
C THR A 106 -9.82 -5.36 -3.54
N VAL A 107 -9.77 -4.99 -4.81
CA VAL A 107 -9.41 -3.64 -5.24
C VAL A 107 -10.64 -3.01 -5.89
N VAL A 108 -11.15 -1.92 -5.31
CA VAL A 108 -12.41 -1.29 -5.76
C VAL A 108 -12.27 0.22 -5.80
N GLY A 109 -12.59 0.82 -6.94
CA GLY A 109 -12.54 2.28 -7.11
C GLY A 109 -11.15 2.88 -6.96
N CYS A 110 -10.10 2.06 -7.10
CA CYS A 110 -8.72 2.54 -6.97
C CYS A 110 -8.20 3.04 -8.31
N ARG A 111 -7.35 4.06 -8.25
CA ARG A 111 -6.54 4.51 -9.37
C ARG A 111 -5.15 3.93 -9.19
N ILE A 112 -4.65 3.24 -10.22
CA ILE A 112 -3.27 2.73 -10.22
C ILE A 112 -2.60 3.33 -11.45
N HIS A 113 -1.56 4.13 -11.25
CA HIS A 113 -0.90 4.84 -12.34
C HIS A 113 0.58 5.10 -12.06
N ASP A 114 1.34 5.44 -13.10
CA ASP A 114 2.79 5.67 -13.02
C ASP A 114 3.53 4.51 -12.35
N CYS A 115 3.13 3.27 -12.68
CA CYS A 115 3.79 2.04 -12.28
C CYS A 115 4.88 1.66 -13.30
N GLY A 116 6.11 1.46 -12.85
CA GLY A 116 7.21 0.99 -13.72
C GLY A 116 7.16 -0.52 -14.01
N GLY A 117 6.53 -1.29 -13.12
CA GLY A 117 6.27 -2.72 -13.25
C GLY A 117 4.82 -3.03 -13.63
N CYS A 118 4.21 -4.00 -12.94
CA CYS A 118 2.80 -4.34 -13.08
C CYS A 118 1.91 -3.30 -12.39
N GLY A 119 0.75 -2.97 -12.97
CA GLY A 119 -0.28 -2.16 -12.30
C GLY A 119 -1.11 -2.99 -11.33
#